data_AF-A0A2T4S4X8-F1
#
_entry.id   AF-A0A2T4S4X8-F1
#
_cell.length_a   1.000
_cell.length_b   1.000
_cell.length_c   1.000
_cell.angle_alpha   90.00
_cell.angle_beta   90.00
_cell.angle_gamma   90.00
#
_symmetry.space_group_name_H-M   'P 1'
#
loop_
_entity.id
_entity.type
_entity.pdbx_description
1 polymer ?
#
loop_
_entity_poly.entity_id
_entity_poly.type
_entity_poly.pdbx_seq_one_letter_code
_entity_poly.pdbx_strand_id
1 'polypeptide(L)'
;MTKVEVLNPATNEGIETLEYTNEATVNKQIEKAQDAFLSWREVDAHTRSEKLWAWSKLIDEHKEELAELITKEGGKPLKEALGAVDYARSYVDW
;
A
#
# COMPACT_ATOMS: atom_id res chain seq x y z
N MET A 1 -15.00 7.21 17.60
CA MET A 1 -14.84 7.74 16.23
C MET A 1 -15.12 6.59 15.28
N THR A 2 -16.06 6.72 14.35
CA THR A 2 -16.40 5.66 13.38
C THR A 2 -15.78 5.90 12.00
N LYS A 3 -15.22 7.10 11.78
CA LYS A 3 -14.57 7.53 10.55
C LYS A 3 -13.25 8.22 10.85
N VAL A 4 -12.34 8.21 9.89
CA VAL A 4 -11.11 9.01 9.85
C VAL A 4 -11.12 9.84 8.58
N GLU A 5 -10.90 11.15 8.74
CA GLU A 5 -10.73 12.07 7.61
C GLU A 5 -9.25 12.13 7.25
N VAL A 6 -8.94 11.90 5.99
CA VAL A 6 -7.61 12.08 5.41
C VAL A 6 -7.57 13.49 4.85
N LEU A 7 -6.72 14.34 5.42
CA LEU A 7 -6.59 15.73 5.05
C LEU A 7 -5.25 15.98 4.36
N ASN A 8 -5.24 16.91 3.41
CA ASN A 8 -3.99 17.46 2.90
C ASN A 8 -3.40 18.40 3.97
N PRO A 9 -2.23 18.10 4.55
CA PRO A 9 -1.69 18.89 5.66
C PRO A 9 -1.23 20.30 5.22
N ALA A 10 -1.02 20.54 3.93
CA ALA A 10 -0.62 21.85 3.42
C ALA A 10 -1.79 22.82 3.22
N THR A 11 -2.99 22.31 2.89
CA THR A 11 -4.19 23.13 2.62
C THR A 11 -5.28 22.96 3.66
N ASN A 12 -5.20 21.91 4.49
CA ASN A 12 -6.23 21.46 5.42
C ASN A 12 -7.55 21.07 4.72
N GLU A 13 -7.51 20.80 3.41
CA GLU A 13 -8.64 20.31 2.63
C GLU A 13 -8.75 18.77 2.74
N GLY A 14 -9.98 18.26 2.71
CA GLY A 14 -10.24 16.81 2.76
C GLY A 14 -9.87 16.12 1.45
N ILE A 15 -9.12 15.03 1.55
CA ILE A 15 -8.78 14.12 0.45
C ILE A 15 -9.84 13.02 0.37
N GLU A 16 -10.06 12.32 1.48
CA GLU A 16 -11.02 11.21 1.58
C GLU A 16 -11.50 11.03 3.03
N THR A 17 -12.62 10.33 3.24
CA THR A 17 -13.08 9.89 4.56
C THR A 17 -13.21 8.38 4.55
N LEU A 18 -12.48 7.71 5.44
CA LEU A 18 -12.47 6.26 5.57
C LEU A 18 -13.26 5.83 6.80
N GLU A 19 -13.99 4.72 6.70
CA GLU A 19 -14.68 4.11 7.85
C GLU A 19 -13.70 3.23 8.64
N TYR A 20 -13.78 3.27 9.96
CA TYR A 20 -13.11 2.26 10.77
C TYR A 20 -13.80 0.91 10.55
N THR A 21 -13.00 -0.13 10.34
CA THR A 21 -13.49 -1.50 10.33
C THR A 21 -13.92 -1.92 11.75
N ASN A 22 -14.82 -2.91 11.84
CA ASN A 22 -15.26 -3.47 13.11
C ASN A 22 -14.58 -4.82 13.39
N GLU A 23 -14.62 -5.26 14.66
CA GLU A 23 -13.97 -6.49 15.11
C GLU A 23 -14.41 -7.74 14.33
N ALA A 24 -15.71 -7.87 14.06
CA ALA A 24 -16.23 -9.02 13.32
C ALA A 24 -15.67 -9.08 11.88
N THR A 25 -15.58 -7.92 11.21
CA THR A 25 -14.95 -7.81 9.89
C THR A 25 -13.47 -8.14 9.96
N VAL A 26 -12.74 -7.65 10.97
CA VAL A 26 -11.31 -7.97 11.16
C VAL A 26 -11.11 -9.47 11.31
N ASN A 27 -11.87 -10.12 12.20
CA ASN A 27 -11.78 -11.57 12.42
C ASN A 27 -12.02 -12.35 11.12
N LYS A 28 -13.03 -11.95 10.33
CA LYS A 28 -13.31 -12.55 9.02
C LYS A 28 -12.16 -12.38 8.02
N GLN A 29 -11.49 -11.22 8.00
CA GLN A 29 -10.35 -11.01 7.10
C GLN A 29 -9.13 -11.83 7.54
N ILE A 30 -8.92 -12.02 8.85
CA ILE A 30 -7.87 -12.88 9.40
C ILE A 30 -8.10 -14.34 8.98
N GLU A 31 -9.32 -14.85 9.13
CA GLU A 31 -9.69 -16.21 8.68
C GLU A 31 -9.45 -16.37 7.17
N LYS A 32 -9.87 -15.40 6.36
CA LYS A 32 -9.63 -15.41 4.91
C LYS A 32 -8.13 -15.41 4.56
N ALA A 33 -7.32 -14.64 5.28
CA ALA A 33 -5.87 -14.63 5.08
C ALA A 33 -5.23 -15.98 5.46
N GLN A 34 -5.71 -16.61 6.54
CA GLN A 34 -5.29 -17.94 6.96
C GLN A 34 -5.63 -18.99 5.90
N ASP A 35 -6.85 -18.96 5.35
CA ASP A 35 -7.26 -19.88 4.29
C ASP A 35 -6.41 -19.73 3.02
N ALA A 36 -6.14 -18.48 2.60
CA ALA A 36 -5.27 -18.19 1.48
C ALA A 36 -3.82 -18.65 1.75
N PHE A 37 -3.34 -18.53 2.98
CA PHE A 37 -2.01 -19.00 3.38
C PHE A 37 -1.85 -20.51 3.18
N LEU A 38 -2.89 -21.32 3.42
CA LEU A 38 -2.82 -22.78 3.29
C LEU A 38 -2.44 -23.23 1.88
N SER A 39 -2.87 -22.52 0.83
CA SER A 39 -2.46 -22.80 -0.55
C SER A 39 -1.20 -22.01 -0.95
N TRP A 40 -1.07 -20.76 -0.49
CA TRP A 40 0.06 -19.91 -0.81
C TRP A 40 1.41 -20.45 -0.30
N ARG A 41 1.41 -21.12 0.86
CA ARG A 41 2.62 -21.73 1.45
C ARG A 41 3.22 -22.84 0.58
N GLU A 42 2.40 -23.49 -0.25
CA GLU A 42 2.82 -24.58 -1.15
C GLU A 42 3.33 -24.05 -2.51
N VAL A 43 3.11 -22.76 -2.82
CA VAL A 43 3.65 -22.12 -4.03
C VAL A 43 5.16 -22.03 -3.90
N ASP A 44 5.91 -22.46 -4.90
CA ASP A 44 7.36 -22.46 -4.84
C ASP A 44 7.95 -21.04 -4.88
N ALA A 45 9.22 -20.93 -4.46
CA ALA A 45 9.89 -19.64 -4.36
C ALA A 45 10.02 -18.91 -5.70
N HIS A 46 10.13 -19.63 -6.83
CA HIS A 46 10.27 -19.02 -8.14
C HIS A 46 8.96 -18.32 -8.54
N THR A 47 7.83 -19.02 -8.46
CA THR A 47 6.52 -18.39 -8.74
C THR A 47 6.19 -17.24 -7.79
N ARG A 48 6.61 -17.30 -6.51
CA ARG A 48 6.47 -16.16 -5.60
C ARG A 48 7.32 -14.96 -6.05
N SER A 49 8.55 -15.20 -6.49
CA SER A 49 9.45 -14.14 -6.99
C SER A 49 8.92 -13.48 -8.27
N GLU A 50 8.29 -14.22 -9.18
CA GLU A 50 7.66 -13.67 -10.38
C GLU A 50 6.58 -12.64 -10.04
N LYS A 51 5.80 -12.88 -8.97
CA LYS A 51 4.79 -11.92 -8.50
C LYS A 51 5.42 -10.67 -7.90
N LEU A 52 6.53 -10.78 -7.16
CA LEU A 52 7.27 -9.63 -6.64
C LEU A 52 7.84 -8.78 -7.78
N TRP A 53 8.42 -9.40 -8.81
CA TRP A 53 8.89 -8.69 -10.00
C TRP A 53 7.76 -7.99 -10.76
N ALA A 54 6.61 -8.63 -10.91
CA ALA A 54 5.44 -8.00 -11.51
C ALA A 54 4.95 -6.81 -10.67
N TRP A 55 4.96 -6.93 -9.33
CA TRP A 55 4.59 -5.83 -8.44
C TRP A 55 5.58 -4.67 -8.50
N SER A 56 6.89 -4.95 -8.53
CA SER A 56 7.93 -3.92 -8.68
C SER A 56 7.74 -3.11 -9.96
N LYS A 57 7.43 -3.78 -11.09
CA LYS A 57 7.11 -3.09 -12.36
C LYS A 57 5.91 -2.16 -12.21
N LEU A 58 4.84 -2.61 -11.56
CA LEU A 58 3.66 -1.76 -11.31
C LEU A 58 4.00 -0.56 -10.41
N ILE A 59 4.86 -0.72 -9.41
CA ILE A 59 5.32 0.41 -8.57
C ILE A 59 6.08 1.44 -9.42
N ASP A 60 6.94 1.00 -10.34
CA ASP A 60 7.67 1.90 -11.24
C ASP A 60 6.73 2.58 -12.25
N GLU A 61 5.81 1.83 -12.85
CA GLU A 61 4.80 2.33 -13.79
C GLU A 61 3.91 3.41 -13.17
N HIS A 62 3.56 3.27 -11.88
CA HIS A 62 2.70 4.21 -11.14
C HIS A 62 3.48 5.14 -10.20
N LYS A 63 4.80 5.29 -10.40
CA LYS A 63 5.67 6.01 -9.46
C LYS A 63 5.22 7.45 -9.18
N GLU A 64 4.85 8.19 -10.22
CA GLU A 64 4.43 9.59 -10.08
C GLU A 64 3.12 9.69 -9.29
N GLU A 65 2.14 8.84 -9.59
CA GLU A 65 0.85 8.80 -8.88
C GLU A 65 1.03 8.46 -7.39
N LEU A 66 1.86 7.47 -7.08
CA LEU A 66 2.20 7.09 -5.71
C LEU A 66 2.91 8.23 -4.96
N ALA A 67 3.84 8.92 -5.61
CA ALA A 67 4.56 10.05 -5.01
C ALA A 67 3.65 11.26 -4.77
N GLU A 68 2.70 11.53 -5.68
CA GLU A 68 1.67 12.54 -5.47
C GLU A 68 0.78 12.20 -4.27
N LEU A 69 0.36 10.93 -4.13
CA LEU A 69 -0.46 10.51 -3.00
C LEU A 69 0.28 10.69 -1.68
N ILE A 70 1.54 10.25 -1.59
CA ILE A 70 2.39 10.46 -0.40
C ILE A 70 2.52 11.96 -0.07
N THR A 71 2.65 12.80 -1.09
CA THR A 71 2.74 14.26 -0.91
C THR A 71 1.43 14.83 -0.39
N LYS A 72 0.30 14.43 -0.99
CA LYS A 72 -1.04 14.89 -0.62
C LYS A 72 -1.39 14.48 0.80
N GLU A 73 -1.17 13.22 1.19
CA GLU A 73 -1.58 12.70 2.51
C GLU A 73 -0.58 13.05 3.62
N GLY A 74 0.72 13.07 3.32
CA GLY A 74 1.79 13.22 4.31
C GLY A 74 2.52 14.56 4.29
N GLY A 75 2.26 15.43 3.30
CA GLY A 75 2.90 16.75 3.16
C GLY A 75 4.38 16.72 2.75
N LYS A 76 4.91 15.55 2.39
CA LYS A 76 6.31 15.41 1.97
C LYS A 76 6.53 16.10 0.61
N PRO A 77 7.63 16.84 0.38
CA PRO A 77 7.92 17.40 -0.94
C PRO A 77 7.95 16.31 -2.03
N LEU A 78 7.35 16.57 -3.20
CA LEU A 78 7.20 15.58 -4.28
C LEU A 78 8.53 14.90 -4.67
N LYS A 79 9.62 15.66 -4.71
CA LYS A 79 10.96 15.10 -5.02
C LYS A 79 11.42 14.06 -4.00
N GLU A 80 11.14 14.27 -2.72
CA GLU A 80 11.44 13.29 -1.67
C GLU A 80 10.47 12.11 -1.70
N ALA A 81 9.20 12.35 -2.04
CA ALA A 81 8.21 11.30 -2.21
C ALA A 81 8.58 10.35 -3.37
N LEU A 82 9.06 10.87 -4.50
CA LEU A 82 9.58 10.07 -5.62
C LEU A 82 10.72 9.14 -5.17
N GLY A 83 11.66 9.68 -4.38
CA GLY A 83 12.75 8.87 -3.80
C GLY A 83 12.24 7.83 -2.79
N ALA A 84 11.18 8.13 -2.04
CA ALA A 84 10.57 7.17 -1.13
C ALA A 84 9.90 6.01 -1.87
N VAL A 85 9.27 6.26 -3.02
CA VAL A 85 8.72 5.20 -3.89
C VAL A 85 9.83 4.31 -4.43
N ASP A 86 10.92 4.89 -4.94
CA ASP A 86 12.09 4.12 -5.40
C ASP A 86 12.68 3.26 -4.27
N TYR A 87 12.80 3.84 -3.08
CA TYR A 87 13.33 3.14 -1.92
C TYR A 87 12.42 1.98 -1.50
N ALA A 88 11.10 2.18 -1.47
CA ALA A 88 10.14 1.11 -1.20
C ALA A 88 10.20 0.00 -2.25
N ARG A 89 10.27 0.36 -3.54
CA ARG A 89 10.44 -0.61 -4.64
C ARG A 89 11.69 -1.46 -4.48
N SER A 90 12.80 -0.86 -4.02
CA SER A 90 14.07 -1.60 -3.85
C SER A 90 13.99 -2.77 -2.86
N TYR A 91 13.06 -2.73 -1.90
CA TYR A 91 12.79 -3.87 -1.01
C TYR A 91 11.99 -4.99 -1.67
N VAL A 92 11.22 -4.67 -2.71
CA VAL A 92 10.48 -5.65 -3.52
C VAL A 92 11.43 -6.32 -4.53
N ASP A 93 12.45 -5.58 -4.99
CA ASP A 93 13.48 -6.06 -5.92
C ASP A 93 14.53 -6.98 -5.27
N TRP A 94 14.82 -6.79 -3.98
CA TRP A 94 15.89 -7.51 -3.24
C TRP A 94 15.48 -8.92 -2.80
#